data_AF-A0A9E2YZI2-F1
#
_entry.id   AF-A0A9E2YZI2-F1
#
_cell.length_a   1.000
_cell.length_b   1.000
_cell.length_c   1.000
_cell.angle_alpha   90.00
_cell.angle_beta   90.00
_cell.angle_gamma   90.00
#
_symmetry.space_group_name_H-M   'P 1'
#
loop_
_entity.id
_entity.type
_entity.pdbx_description
1 polymer ?
#
loop_
_entity_poly.entity_id
_entity_poly.type
_entity_poly.pdbx_seq_one_letter_code
_entity_poly.pdbx_strand_id
1 'polypeptide(L)'
;MTMKAMILASAALALTAATASAAQAGSWTTRWTGPQGGTYEGGGNCFNGACRSSGTFTGPLGGVWRQSGSAHQVGPGEWAGERTITGPGPGGGVWRHSWTWHSGAAGGL
;
A
#
# COMPACT_ATOMS: atom_id res chain seq x y z
N MET A 1 56.72 -10.13 40.78
CA MET A 1 57.30 -9.56 39.54
C MET A 1 56.59 -10.31 38.40
N THR A 2 55.77 -9.76 37.51
CA THR A 2 55.82 -8.48 36.80
C THR A 2 54.47 -8.19 36.11
N MET A 3 54.04 -6.93 36.21
CA MET A 3 53.31 -6.09 35.24
C MET A 3 51.91 -6.42 34.68
N LYS A 4 50.99 -5.52 35.09
CA LYS A 4 49.82 -4.94 34.39
C LYS A 4 49.91 -4.91 32.86
N ALA A 5 48.76 -5.15 32.21
CA ALA A 5 48.35 -4.40 31.02
C ALA A 5 46.83 -4.16 31.05
N MET A 6 46.45 -2.92 31.34
CA MET A 6 45.15 -2.35 30.97
C MET A 6 45.17 -2.13 29.45
N ILE A 7 44.16 -2.57 28.71
CA ILE A 7 43.84 -2.00 27.39
C ILE A 7 42.34 -1.76 27.30
N LEU A 8 42.00 -0.48 27.30
CA LEU A 8 40.76 0.11 26.80
C LEU A 8 40.79 0.06 25.26
N ALA A 9 39.72 -0.40 24.60
CA ALA A 9 39.38 -0.02 23.23
C ALA A 9 37.91 -0.38 22.96
N SER A 10 37.00 0.60 23.02
CA SER A 10 36.56 1.41 21.86
C SER A 10 35.40 0.76 21.12
N ALA A 11 34.23 1.34 21.38
CA ALA A 11 33.12 1.61 20.47
C ALA A 11 33.05 0.79 19.16
N ALA A 12 32.08 -0.11 19.10
CA ALA A 12 31.34 -0.35 17.88
C ALA A 12 29.88 -0.65 18.25
N LEU A 13 29.12 0.40 18.57
CA LEU A 13 27.67 0.35 18.38
C LEU A 13 27.48 0.14 16.88
N ALA A 14 27.35 -1.12 16.47
CA ALA A 14 26.99 -1.47 15.12
C ALA A 14 25.63 -0.84 14.86
N LEU A 15 25.60 0.31 14.20
CA LEU A 15 24.40 0.79 13.53
C LEU A 15 24.11 -0.24 12.44
N THR A 16 23.32 -1.25 12.78
CA THR A 16 22.57 -1.99 11.77
C THR A 16 21.64 -0.98 11.15
N ALA A 17 22.10 -0.33 10.07
CA ALA A 17 21.22 0.34 9.15
C ALA A 17 20.26 -0.74 8.67
N ALA A 18 19.08 -0.80 9.28
CA ALA A 18 17.95 -1.50 8.72
C ALA A 18 17.76 -0.84 7.36
N THR A 19 18.26 -1.48 6.31
CA THR A 19 17.81 -1.21 4.96
C THR A 19 16.34 -1.54 5.01
N ALA A 20 15.53 -0.51 5.27
CA ALA A 20 14.10 -0.59 5.15
C ALA A 20 13.87 -0.92 3.69
N SER A 21 13.77 -2.22 3.39
CA SER A 21 13.23 -2.69 2.14
C SER A 21 11.92 -1.95 2.01
N ALA A 22 11.82 -1.06 1.02
CA ALA A 22 10.52 -0.59 0.57
C ALA A 22 9.78 -1.87 0.20
N ALA A 23 8.96 -2.38 1.11
CA ALA A 23 8.20 -3.58 0.89
C ALA A 23 7.39 -3.28 -0.36
N GLN A 24 7.77 -3.87 -1.50
CA GLN A 24 6.84 -3.90 -2.61
C GLN A 24 5.65 -4.65 -2.05
N ALA A 25 4.57 -3.93 -1.75
CA ALA A 25 3.38 -4.53 -1.18
C ALA A 25 3.01 -5.66 -2.14
N GLY A 26 3.17 -6.91 -1.69
CA GLY A 26 2.97 -8.08 -2.52
C GLY A 26 1.53 -8.20 -2.99
N SER A 27 1.13 -9.40 -3.38
CA SER A 27 -0.30 -9.64 -3.60
C SER A 27 -1.03 -9.60 -2.27
N TRP A 28 -2.16 -8.89 -2.22
CA TRP A 28 -3.03 -8.81 -1.06
C TRP A 28 -4.48 -9.04 -1.48
N THR A 29 -5.27 -9.53 -0.52
CA THR A 29 -6.71 -9.67 -0.63
C THR A 29 -7.34 -9.24 0.69
N THR A 30 -8.51 -8.62 0.62
CA THR A 30 -9.30 -8.21 1.77
C THR A 30 -10.76 -8.53 1.54
N ARG A 31 -11.43 -8.94 2.61
CA ARG A 31 -12.87 -9.11 2.64
C ARG A 31 -13.35 -8.59 3.97
N TRP A 32 -14.39 -7.75 3.95
CA TRP A 32 -15.03 -7.31 5.17
C TRP A 32 -16.53 -7.11 4.95
N THR A 33 -17.30 -7.28 6.01
CA THR A 33 -18.74 -7.05 6.02
C THR A 33 -19.04 -5.97 7.05
N GLY A 34 -19.76 -4.94 6.62
CA GLY A 34 -20.14 -3.81 7.45
C GLY A 34 -21.30 -4.14 8.39
N PRO A 35 -21.52 -3.32 9.44
CA PRO A 35 -22.58 -3.53 10.42
C PRO A 35 -24.00 -3.50 9.81
N GLN A 36 -24.15 -2.84 8.66
CA GLN A 36 -25.41 -2.74 7.92
C GLN A 36 -25.60 -3.89 6.91
N GLY A 37 -24.69 -4.87 6.84
CA GLY A 37 -24.80 -6.05 5.96
C GLY A 37 -24.16 -5.90 4.57
N GLY A 38 -23.63 -4.73 4.22
CA GLY A 38 -22.85 -4.56 2.99
C GLY A 38 -21.51 -5.30 3.05
N THR A 39 -21.05 -5.88 1.96
CA THR A 39 -19.79 -6.63 1.89
C THR A 39 -18.84 -6.02 0.87
N TYR A 40 -17.58 -5.87 1.25
CA TYR A 40 -16.49 -5.51 0.36
C TYR A 40 -15.56 -6.71 0.17
N GLU A 41 -15.14 -6.91 -1.07
CA GLU A 41 -14.13 -7.87 -1.46
C GLU A 41 -13.18 -7.19 -2.42
N GLY A 42 -11.89 -7.21 -2.13
CA GLY A 42 -10.92 -6.58 -3.02
C GLY A 42 -9.55 -7.18 -2.87
N GLY A 43 -8.69 -6.85 -3.82
CA GLY A 43 -7.33 -7.31 -3.86
C GLY A 43 -6.47 -6.37 -4.67
N GLY A 44 -5.17 -6.57 -4.55
CA GLY A 44 -4.22 -5.85 -5.37
C GLY A 44 -2.86 -6.53 -5.34
N ASN A 45 -2.01 -6.12 -6.25
CA ASN A 45 -0.65 -6.61 -6.33
C ASN A 45 0.24 -5.45 -6.75
N CYS A 46 1.40 -5.32 -6.11
CA CYS A 46 2.47 -4.48 -6.63
C CYS A 46 3.62 -5.33 -7.14
N PHE A 47 4.07 -5.01 -8.35
CA PHE A 47 5.22 -5.63 -8.99
C PHE A 47 6.01 -4.56 -9.73
N ASN A 48 7.33 -4.57 -9.53
CA ASN A 48 8.26 -3.71 -10.26
C ASN A 48 7.87 -2.21 -10.29
N GLY A 49 7.51 -1.64 -9.14
CA GLY A 49 7.15 -0.20 -9.04
C GLY A 49 5.76 0.15 -9.59
N ALA A 50 4.93 -0.84 -9.93
CA ALA A 50 3.55 -0.64 -10.33
C ALA A 50 2.60 -1.51 -9.48
N CYS A 51 1.54 -0.89 -8.96
CA CYS A 51 0.47 -1.53 -8.23
C CYS A 51 -0.82 -1.54 -9.05
N ARG A 52 -1.54 -2.65 -9.04
CA ARG A 52 -2.93 -2.72 -9.50
C ARG A 52 -3.81 -3.13 -8.33
N SER A 53 -5.02 -2.59 -8.29
CA SER A 53 -6.02 -2.98 -7.29
C SER A 53 -7.39 -3.09 -7.95
N SER A 54 -8.21 -3.97 -7.43
CA SER A 54 -9.61 -4.09 -7.80
C SER A 54 -10.44 -4.49 -6.59
N GLY A 55 -11.73 -4.15 -6.63
CA GLY A 55 -12.65 -4.52 -5.57
C GLY A 55 -14.09 -4.42 -6.00
N THR A 56 -14.94 -5.13 -5.27
CA THR A 56 -16.37 -5.14 -5.42
C THR A 56 -16.98 -4.86 -4.07
N PHE A 57 -17.90 -3.89 -4.02
CA PHE A 57 -18.72 -3.60 -2.85
C PHE A 57 -20.17 -3.95 -3.18
N THR A 58 -20.75 -4.86 -2.41
CA THR A 58 -22.16 -5.22 -2.48
C THR A 58 -22.88 -4.57 -1.32
N GLY A 59 -23.71 -3.58 -1.61
CA GLY A 59 -24.54 -2.91 -0.60
C GLY A 59 -25.62 -3.85 -0.04
N PRO A 60 -26.18 -3.54 1.14
CA PRO A 60 -27.16 -4.40 1.80
C PRO A 60 -28.48 -4.57 1.03
N LEU A 61 -28.77 -3.64 0.10
CA LEU A 61 -29.92 -3.71 -0.79
C LEU A 61 -29.59 -4.36 -2.15
N GLY A 62 -28.45 -5.04 -2.28
CA GLY A 62 -28.03 -5.76 -3.49
C GLY A 62 -27.36 -4.89 -4.57
N GLY A 63 -27.17 -3.58 -4.34
CA GLY A 63 -26.46 -2.70 -5.26
C GLY A 63 -24.96 -3.02 -5.30
N VAL A 64 -24.44 -3.37 -6.48
CA VAL A 64 -23.03 -3.74 -6.66
C VAL A 64 -22.23 -2.58 -7.26
N TRP A 65 -21.15 -2.22 -6.58
CA TRP A 65 -20.15 -1.26 -7.03
C TRP A 65 -18.86 -2.00 -7.33
N ARG A 66 -18.21 -1.66 -8.43
CA ARG A 66 -16.90 -2.20 -8.81
C ARG A 66 -15.89 -1.09 -8.86
N GLN A 67 -14.69 -1.33 -8.37
CA GLN A 67 -13.59 -0.39 -8.47
C GLN A 67 -12.35 -1.09 -9.00
N SER A 68 -11.57 -0.37 -9.80
CA SER A 68 -10.27 -0.83 -10.30
C SER A 68 -9.34 0.37 -10.39
N GLY A 69 -8.06 0.18 -10.10
CA GLY A 69 -7.09 1.25 -10.18
C GLY A 69 -5.65 0.78 -10.33
N SER A 70 -4.83 1.73 -10.75
CA SER A 70 -3.38 1.60 -10.97
C SER A 70 -2.67 2.60 -10.09
N ALA A 71 -1.48 2.25 -9.61
CA ALA A 71 -0.48 3.19 -9.17
C ALA A 71 0.86 2.78 -9.76
N HIS A 72 1.72 3.72 -10.12
CA HIS A 72 3.07 3.44 -10.57
C HIS A 72 4.01 4.55 -10.14
N GLN A 73 5.26 4.19 -9.87
CA GLN A 73 6.29 5.13 -9.49
C GLN A 73 6.76 5.90 -10.74
N VAL A 74 6.66 7.23 -10.72
CA VAL A 74 7.10 8.12 -11.81
C VAL A 74 8.43 8.81 -11.50
N GLY A 75 8.85 8.78 -10.24
CA GLY A 75 10.15 9.25 -9.78
C GLY A 75 10.45 8.73 -8.36
N PRO A 76 11.67 8.91 -7.85
CA PRO A 76 12.00 8.54 -6.48
C PRO A 76 11.06 9.19 -5.48
N GLY A 77 10.25 8.39 -4.79
CA GLY A 77 9.24 8.87 -3.84
C GLY A 77 7.99 9.51 -4.47
N GLU A 78 7.80 9.43 -5.79
CA GLU A 78 6.63 9.99 -6.48
C GLU A 78 5.84 8.89 -7.19
N TRP A 79 4.53 8.87 -6.95
CA TRP A 79 3.60 7.90 -7.50
C TRP A 79 2.47 8.59 -8.25
N ALA A 80 2.13 8.06 -9.42
CA ALA A 80 0.96 8.47 -10.18
C ALA A 80 -0.03 7.30 -10.28
N GLY A 81 -1.31 7.60 -10.30
CA GLY A 81 -2.33 6.57 -10.36
C GLY A 81 -3.66 7.02 -10.92
N GLU A 82 -4.47 6.03 -11.23
CA GLU A 82 -5.84 6.21 -11.70
C GLU A 82 -6.76 5.25 -10.95
N ARG A 83 -8.02 5.64 -10.81
CA ARG A 83 -9.07 4.76 -10.31
C ARG A 83 -10.33 4.98 -11.12
N THR A 84 -11.01 3.88 -11.38
CA THR A 84 -12.33 3.82 -11.98
C THR A 84 -13.27 3.14 -11.02
N ILE A 85 -14.43 3.72 -10.80
CA ILE A 85 -15.53 3.17 -10.00
C ILE A 85 -16.74 3.08 -10.91
N THR A 86 -17.41 1.93 -10.90
CA THR A 86 -18.65 1.68 -11.63
C THR A 86 -19.75 1.35 -10.64
N GLY A 87 -20.85 2.09 -10.69
CA GLY A 87 -21.97 1.95 -9.76
C GLY A 87 -23.13 1.13 -10.33
N PRO A 88 -24.08 0.72 -9.47
CA PRO A 88 -25.26 -0.03 -9.87
C PRO A 88 -26.30 0.87 -10.56
N GLY A 89 -27.04 0.30 -11.52
CA GLY A 89 -28.21 0.92 -12.17
C GLY A 89 -28.17 0.93 -13.71
N PRO A 90 -29.30 1.15 -14.41
CA PRO A 90 -29.34 1.33 -15.85
C PRO A 90 -28.60 2.61 -16.25
N GLY A 91 -27.53 2.48 -17.04
CA GLY A 91 -26.59 3.57 -17.36
C GLY A 91 -25.42 3.70 -16.38
N GLY A 92 -25.26 2.75 -15.43
CA GLY A 92 -24.21 2.61 -14.42
C GLY A 92 -23.12 3.68 -14.45
N GLY A 93 -23.21 4.65 -13.54
CA GLY A 93 -22.27 5.76 -13.46
C GLY A 93 -20.83 5.25 -13.42
N VAL A 94 -19.98 5.84 -14.25
CA VAL A 94 -18.55 5.58 -14.26
C VAL A 94 -17.84 6.82 -13.74
N TRP A 95 -17.18 6.69 -12.60
CA TRP A 95 -16.36 7.75 -12.03
C TRP A 95 -14.89 7.39 -12.24
N ARG A 96 -14.16 8.26 -12.94
CA ARG A 96 -12.72 8.13 -13.14
C ARG A 96 -12.01 9.30 -12.49
N HIS A 97 -10.94 9.03 -11.78
CA HIS A 97 -10.05 10.07 -11.29
C HIS A 97 -8.59 9.65 -11.45
N SER A 98 -7.72 10.63 -11.63
CA SER A 98 -6.27 10.47 -11.59
C SER A 98 -5.70 11.24 -10.41
N TRP A 99 -4.57 10.78 -9.87
CA TRP A 99 -3.88 11.42 -8.77
C TRP A 99 -2.38 11.28 -8.92
N THR A 100 -1.65 12.20 -8.31
CA THR A 100 -0.23 12.10 -8.04
C THR A 100 0.00 12.28 -6.54
N TRP A 101 0.90 11.48 -5.98
CA TRP A 101 1.25 11.54 -4.57
C TRP A 101 2.76 11.42 -4.40
N HIS A 102 3.32 12.28 -3.57
CA HIS A 102 4.69 12.15 -3.11
C HIS A 102 4.69 11.48 -1.75
N SER A 103 5.43 10.37 -1.61
CA SER A 103 5.73 9.82 -0.30
C SER A 103 6.59 10.81 0.45
N GLY A 104 5.95 11.62 1.29
CA GLY A 104 6.64 12.26 2.41
C GLY A 104 7.41 11.17 3.14
N ALA A 105 8.70 11.42 3.40
CA ALA A 105 9.58 10.50 4.09
C ALA A 105 8.89 9.86 5.31
N ALA A 106 8.93 8.53 5.39
CA ALA A 106 8.61 7.71 6.57
C ALA A 106 7.37 8.12 7.39
N GLY A 107 6.21 7.56 7.07
CA GLY A 107 5.02 7.66 7.91
C GLY A 107 4.14 6.43 7.72
N GLY A 108 4.57 5.29 8.27
CA GLY A 108 3.73 4.11 8.42
C GLY A 108 2.62 4.39 9.43
N LEU A 109 1.43 3.86 9.14
CA LEU A 109 0.38 3.62 10.13
C LEU A 109 0.87 2.65 11.20
#